data_AF-A0A6M6BH48-F1
#
_entry.id   AF-A0A6M6BH48-F1
#
_cell.length_a   1.000
_cell.length_b   1.000
_cell.length_c   1.000
_cell.angle_alpha   90.00
_cell.angle_beta   90.00
_cell.angle_gamma   90.00
#
_symmetry.space_group_name_H-M   'P 1'
#
loop_
_entity.id
_entity.type
_entity.pdbx_description
1 polymer ?
#
loop_
_entity_poly.entity_id
_entity_poly.type
_entity_poly.pdbx_seq_one_letter_code
_entity_poly.pdbx_strand_id
1 'polypeptide(L)'
;MNDQLLLRVRESIGLTGLGVLLFPASKTPELTGFALHTALQIRLRHPSGLEESTIATVEEVARPGHTHEDEGTTERVLLLTQEAASAPPTGTEVWWTGAEVDFW
;
A
#
# COMPACT_ATOMS: atom_id res chain seq x y z
N MET A 1 19.26 6.92 -7.27
CA MET A 1 17.97 7.07 -6.59
C MET A 1 17.98 6.12 -5.42
N ASN A 2 17.62 6.58 -4.23
CA ASN A 2 17.60 5.74 -3.03
C ASN A 2 16.17 5.24 -2.85
N ASP A 3 15.81 4.18 -3.58
CA ASP A 3 14.49 3.56 -3.46
C ASP A 3 14.34 3.02 -2.02
N GLN A 4 13.23 3.33 -1.35
CA GLN A 4 12.95 2.89 0.02
C GLN A 4 11.84 1.84 0.02
N LEU A 5 12.09 0.67 0.60
CA LEU A 5 11.03 -0.33 0.81
C LEU A 5 10.00 0.21 1.81
N LEU A 6 8.75 0.34 1.38
CA LEU A 6 7.65 0.78 2.24
C LEU A 6 6.94 -0.40 2.90
N LEU A 7 6.65 -1.45 2.12
CA LEU A 7 5.99 -2.65 2.62
C LEU A 7 6.24 -3.85 1.72
N ARG A 8 6.00 -5.03 2.28
CA ARG A 8 5.78 -6.26 1.53
C ARG A 8 4.31 -6.64 1.62
N VAL A 9 3.69 -6.94 0.49
CA VAL A 9 2.26 -7.23 0.39
C VAL A 9 1.94 -8.59 1.02
N ARG A 10 1.03 -8.61 1.99
CA ARG A 10 0.38 -9.84 2.51
C ARG A 10 -0.86 -10.18 1.71
N GLU A 11 -1.69 -9.17 1.50
CA GLU A 11 -3.02 -9.29 0.91
C GLU A 11 -3.27 -8.05 0.05
N SER A 12 -3.91 -8.27 -1.09
CA SER A 12 -4.38 -7.21 -2.00
C SER A 12 -5.90 -7.30 -2.10
N ILE A 13 -6.61 -6.21 -1.81
CA ILE A 13 -8.07 -6.16 -1.86
C ILE A 13 -8.50 -5.15 -2.92
N GLY A 14 -9.16 -5.65 -3.97
CA GLY A 14 -9.78 -4.79 -4.98
C GLY A 14 -11.00 -4.07 -4.42
N LEU A 15 -11.05 -2.76 -4.59
CA LEU A 15 -12.17 -1.90 -4.28
C LEU A 15 -12.80 -1.42 -5.59
N THR A 16 -14.03 -1.89 -5.84
CA THR A 16 -14.74 -1.62 -7.10
C THR A 16 -14.89 -0.10 -7.31
N GLY A 17 -14.35 0.40 -8.43
CA GLY A 17 -14.39 1.82 -8.78
C GLY A 17 -13.41 2.72 -8.03
N LEU A 18 -12.53 2.17 -7.19
CA LEU A 18 -11.56 2.95 -6.42
C LEU A 18 -10.09 2.53 -6.63
N GLY A 19 -9.82 1.22 -6.72
CA GLY A 19 -8.46 0.73 -6.89
C GLY A 19 -8.17 -0.54 -6.11
N VAL A 20 -6.93 -0.72 -5.66
CA VAL A 20 -6.51 -1.90 -4.88
C VAL A 20 -5.80 -1.50 -3.60
N LEU A 21 -6.29 -1.96 -2.45
CA LEU A 21 -5.60 -1.84 -1.17
C LEU A 21 -4.51 -2.90 -1.04
N LEU A 22 -3.32 -2.47 -0.61
CA LEU A 22 -2.17 -3.32 -0.33
C LEU A 22 -1.92 -3.37 1.18
N PHE A 23 -2.23 -4.52 1.79
CA PHE A 23 -2.00 -4.74 3.21
C PHE A 23 -0.58 -5.24 3.46
N PRO A 24 0.10 -4.71 4.47
CA PRO A 24 1.48 -5.10 4.75
C PRO A 24 1.56 -6.46 5.47
N ALA A 25 2.66 -7.18 5.24
CA ALA A 25 2.97 -8.44 5.92
C ALA A 25 3.49 -8.27 7.35
N SER A 26 3.97 -7.08 7.69
CA SER A 26 4.48 -6.72 9.01
C SER A 26 4.14 -5.27 9.33
N LYS A 27 4.46 -4.80 10.54
CA LYS A 27 4.39 -3.36 10.83
C LYS A 27 5.28 -2.58 9.85
N THR A 28 4.79 -1.44 9.39
CA THR A 28 5.40 -0.58 8.37
C THR A 28 5.66 0.81 8.96
N PRO A 29 6.67 0.96 9.83
CA PRO A 29 7.00 2.27 10.41
C PRO A 29 7.31 3.33 9.35
N GLU A 30 7.73 2.92 8.15
CA GLU A 30 8.01 3.78 7.01
C GLU A 30 6.77 4.51 6.52
N LEU A 31 5.58 3.87 6.56
CA LEU A 31 4.33 4.53 6.16
C LEU A 31 3.87 5.58 7.17
N THR A 32 4.26 5.46 8.44
CA THR A 32 3.92 6.43 9.50
C THR A 32 4.60 7.79 9.27
N GLY A 33 5.67 7.84 8.47
CA GLY A 33 6.34 9.08 8.09
C GLY A 33 5.55 9.95 7.11
N PHE A 34 4.52 9.40 6.48
CA PHE A 34 3.70 10.10 5.50
C PHE A 34 2.33 10.48 6.09
N ALA A 35 1.82 11.64 5.65
CA ALA A 35 0.44 12.01 5.95
C ALA A 35 -0.55 11.08 5.23
N LEU A 36 -1.75 10.98 5.78
CA LEU A 36 -2.84 10.26 5.10
C LEU A 36 -3.20 10.97 3.80
N HIS A 37 -3.58 10.17 2.80
CA HIS A 37 -3.94 10.59 1.45
C HIS A 37 -2.77 11.21 0.65
N THR A 38 -1.54 11.18 1.16
CA THR A 38 -0.35 11.53 0.38
C THR A 38 -0.17 10.51 -0.75
N ALA A 39 -0.05 10.99 -1.98
CA ALA A 39 0.24 10.16 -3.13
C ALA A 39 1.74 9.97 -3.30
N LEU A 40 2.16 8.74 -3.51
CA LEU A 40 3.56 8.35 -3.64
C LEU A 40 3.79 7.74 -5.02
N GLN A 41 4.84 8.19 -5.71
CA GLN A 41 5.36 7.48 -6.85
C GLN A 41 6.13 6.25 -6.34
N ILE A 42 5.60 5.08 -6.65
CA ILE A 42 6.13 3.79 -6.18
C ILE A 42 6.54 2.89 -7.35
N ARG A 43 7.33 1.87 -7.00
CA ARG A 43 7.65 0.74 -7.84
C ARG A 43 7.21 -0.54 -7.14
N LEU A 44 6.45 -1.37 -7.85
CA LEU A 44 6.05 -2.69 -7.40
C LEU A 44 7.04 -3.70 -7.98
N ARG A 45 7.61 -4.56 -7.12
CA ARG A 45 8.44 -5.69 -7.53
C ARG A 45 7.73 -6.99 -7.18
N HIS A 46 7.20 -7.65 -8.20
CA HIS A 46 6.44 -8.89 -8.03
C HIS A 46 7.39 -10.05 -7.73
N PRO A 47 6.94 -11.12 -7.04
CA PRO A 47 7.75 -12.32 -6.81
C PRO A 47 8.24 -13.00 -8.10
N SER A 48 7.55 -12.78 -9.22
CA SER A 48 7.96 -13.25 -10.55
C SER A 48 9.18 -12.50 -11.12
N GLY A 49 9.58 -11.39 -10.50
CA GLY A 49 10.62 -10.49 -10.99
C GLY A 49 10.10 -9.37 -11.90
N LEU A 50 8.79 -9.32 -12.19
CA LEU A 50 8.20 -8.19 -12.91
C LEU A 50 8.26 -6.93 -12.05
N GLU A 51 8.68 -5.81 -12.67
CA GLU A 51 8.64 -4.50 -12.04
C GLU A 51 7.71 -3.55 -12.80
N GLU A 52 6.92 -2.79 -12.06
CA GLU A 52 6.02 -1.77 -12.61
C GLU A 52 6.06 -0.51 -11.74
N SER A 53 5.99 0.67 -12.39
CA SER A 53 5.90 1.95 -11.69
C SER A 53 4.46 2.43 -11.68
N THR A 54 3.98 2.86 -10.52
CA THR A 54 2.59 3.31 -10.33
C THR A 54 2.51 4.35 -9.22
N ILE A 55 1.31 4.84 -8.96
CA ILE A 55 1.00 5.78 -7.89
C ILE A 55 0.13 5.08 -6.86
N ALA A 56 0.41 5.33 -5.59
CA ALA A 56 -0.44 4.88 -4.51
C ALA A 56 -0.64 5.97 -3.47
N THR A 57 -1.82 6.02 -2.84
CA THR A 57 -2.04 6.88 -1.68
C THR A 57 -1.79 6.12 -0.39
N VAL A 58 -1.29 6.84 0.62
CA VAL A 58 -1.18 6.34 1.99
C VAL A 58 -2.55 6.38 2.64
N GLU A 59 -3.07 5.23 3.03
CA GLU A 59 -4.39 5.10 3.63
C GLU A 59 -4.31 4.42 5.00
N GLU A 60 -5.43 4.46 5.72
CA GLU A 60 -5.59 3.82 7.01
C GLU A 60 -6.86 2.97 7.01
N VAL A 61 -6.72 1.72 7.45
CA VAL A 61 -7.84 0.79 7.53
C VAL A 61 -7.96 0.32 8.97
N ALA A 62 -9.12 0.58 9.57
CA ALA A 62 -9.52 0.00 10.83
C ALA A 62 -10.22 -1.34 10.59
N ARG A 63 -9.71 -2.42 11.17
CA ARG A 63 -10.37 -3.72 11.23
C ARG A 63 -10.95 -3.91 12.63
N PRO A 64 -12.28 -4.08 12.76
CA PRO A 64 -12.88 -4.31 14.06
C PRO A 64 -12.35 -5.62 14.65
N GLY A 65 -12.03 -5.59 15.94
CA GLY A 65 -11.71 -6.80 16.69
C GLY A 65 -12.91 -7.71 16.72
N HIS A 66 -12.66 -9.02 16.68
CA HIS A 66 -13.73 -10.01 16.53
C HIS A 66 -14.41 -10.33 17.87
N THR A 67 -13.86 -9.84 18.97
CA THR A 67 -14.37 -10.03 20.34
C THR A 67 -14.35 -8.70 21.10
N HIS A 68 -15.13 -8.64 22.18
CA HIS A 68 -15.17 -7.48 23.08
C HIS A 68 -13.83 -7.15 23.77
N GLU A 69 -12.86 -8.09 23.73
CA GLU A 69 -11.53 -7.98 24.33
C GLU A 69 -10.44 -7.65 23.29
N ASP A 70 -10.77 -7.70 22.00
CA ASP A 70 -9.88 -7.40 20.90
C ASP A 70 -10.10 -5.94 20.49
N GLU A 71 -9.24 -5.04 20.97
CA GLU A 71 -9.24 -3.66 20.50
C GLU A 71 -8.84 -3.68 19.03
N GLY A 72 -9.79 -3.33 18.15
CA GLY A 72 -9.62 -3.43 16.70
C GLY A 72 -8.31 -2.83 16.20
N THR A 73 -7.74 -3.45 15.17
CA THR A 73 -6.43 -3.05 14.65
C THR A 73 -6.57 -1.97 13.59
N THR A 74 -5.74 -0.94 13.69
CA THR A 74 -5.60 0.07 12.64
C THR A 74 -4.28 -0.16 11.93
N GLU A 75 -4.33 -0.38 10.61
CA GLU A 75 -3.16 -0.65 9.77
C GLU A 75 -3.00 0.48 8.74
N ARG A 76 -1.75 0.94 8.56
CA ARG A 76 -1.38 1.79 7.41
C ARG A 76 -1.20 0.92 6.19
N VAL A 77 -1.86 1.31 5.11
CA VAL A 77 -1.90 0.58 3.84
C VAL A 77 -1.63 1.53 2.68
N LEU A 78 -1.46 0.96 1.48
CA LEU A 78 -1.37 1.73 0.25
C LEU A 78 -2.58 1.42 -0.64
N LEU A 79 -3.17 2.44 -1.25
CA LEU A 79 -4.23 2.29 -2.25
C LEU A 79 -3.65 2.59 -3.64
N LEU A 80 -3.59 1.59 -4.51
CA LEU A 80 -3.26 1.78 -5.93
C LEU A 80 -4.43 2.45 -6.64
N THR A 81 -4.27 3.71 -7.07
CA THR A 81 -5.37 4.55 -7.59
C THR A 81 -5.61 4.41 -9.10
N GLN A 82 -5.29 3.26 -9.70
CA GLN A 82 -5.49 3.06 -11.15
C GLN A 82 -6.72 2.19 -11.41
N GLU A 83 -7.60 2.66 -12.29
CA GLU A 83 -8.88 2.02 -12.66
C GLU A 83 -8.70 0.59 -13.24
N ALA A 84 -7.49 0.26 -13.69
CA ALA A 84 -7.09 -1.05 -14.20
C ALA A 84 -5.91 -1.69 -13.42
N ALA A 85 -5.62 -1.23 -12.19
CA ALA A 85 -4.59 -1.86 -11.37
C ALA A 85 -4.95 -3.33 -11.12
N SER A 86 -4.18 -4.24 -11.71
CA SER A 86 -4.23 -5.65 -11.31
C SER A 86 -3.81 -5.74 -9.85
N ALA A 87 -4.52 -6.54 -9.06
CA ALA A 87 -4.14 -6.76 -7.68
C ALA A 87 -2.76 -7.42 -7.63
N PRO A 88 -1.72 -6.78 -7.05
CA PRO A 88 -0.40 -7.38 -6.97
C PRO A 88 -0.46 -8.64 -6.12
N PRO A 89 0.29 -9.70 -6.46
CA PRO A 89 0.29 -10.94 -5.69
C PRO A 89 0.92 -10.74 -4.30
N THR A 90 0.58 -11.62 -3.36
CA THR A 90 1.26 -11.72 -2.07
C THR A 90 2.76 -11.88 -2.25
N GLY A 91 3.53 -11.19 -1.41
CA GLY A 91 4.99 -11.18 -1.45
C GLY A 91 5.58 -10.08 -2.34
N THR A 92 4.76 -9.35 -3.10
CA THR A 92 5.19 -8.15 -3.85
C THR A 92 5.80 -7.12 -2.91
N GLU A 93 6.93 -6.55 -3.30
CA GLU A 93 7.56 -5.46 -2.57
C GLU A 93 7.15 -4.12 -3.15
N VAL A 94 6.84 -3.16 -2.28
CA VAL A 94 6.46 -1.80 -2.68
C VAL A 94 7.57 -0.83 -2.28
N TRP A 95 8.17 -0.20 -3.28
CA TRP A 95 9.31 0.68 -3.11
C TRP A 95 8.93 2.12 -3.45
N TRP A 96 9.14 3.06 -2.53
CA TRP A 96 9.04 4.48 -2.81
C TRP A 96 10.22 4.95 -3.64
N THR A 97 9.94 5.75 -4.67
CA THR A 97 10.98 6.28 -5.57
C THR A 97 11.58 7.61 -5.10
N GLY A 98 11.12 8.14 -3.96
CA GLY A 98 11.54 9.43 -3.40
C GLY A 98 10.71 10.63 -3.87
N ALA A 99 9.62 10.40 -4.61
CA ALA A 99 8.71 11.45 -5.07
C ALA A 99 7.29 11.27 -4.52
N GLU A 100 6.74 12.35 -3.97
CA GLU A 100 5.30 12.52 -3.77
C GLU A 100 4.68 13.05 -5.07
N VAL A 101 3.40 12.76 -5.30
CA VAL A 101 2.67 13.23 -6.47
C VAL A 101 1.52 14.13 -6.01
N ASP A 102 1.43 15.31 -6.59
CA ASP A 102 0.29 16.20 -6.36
C ASP A 102 -0.90 15.75 -7.23
N PHE A 103 -2.03 15.40 -6.60
CA PHE A 103 -3.31 15.28 -7.30
C PHE A 103 -3.91 16.69 -7.39
N TRP A 104 -3.76 17.32 -8.56
CA TRP A 104 -4.36 18.63 -8.87
C TRP A 104 -5.84 18.51 -9.23
#